data_AF-A0A536K225-F1
#
_entry.id   AF-A0A536K225-F1
#
_cell.length_a   1.000
_cell.length_b   1.000
_cell.length_c   1.000
_cell.angle_alpha   90.00
_cell.angle_beta   90.00
_cell.angle_gamma   90.00
#
_symmetry.space_group_name_H-M   'P 1'
#
loop_
_entity.id
_entity.type
_entity.pdbx_description
1 polymer ?
#
loop_
_entity_poly.entity_id
_entity_poly.type
_entity_poly.pdbx_seq_one_letter_code
_entity_poly.pdbx_strand_id
1 'polypeptide(L)'
;MSTSVQTKRYRASWNGAVIAESSNTTVVEGNQYFPVDDVRSEHLRPSETHTTCHWKGVASYYDVVVGDTVNRDAAWYYPEPSKAAERVRDRIAFWRGVKVVQVAG
;
A
#
# COMPACT_ATOMS: atom_id res chain seq x y z
N MET A 1 -24.28 -24.23 -12.01
CA MET A 1 -23.23 -23.41 -12.66
C MET A 1 -22.50 -22.69 -11.53
N SER A 2 -21.30 -23.13 -11.19
CA SER A 2 -20.53 -22.54 -10.09
C SER A 2 -19.80 -21.31 -10.63
N THR A 3 -20.26 -20.11 -10.27
CA THR A 3 -19.55 -18.88 -10.61
C THR A 3 -18.35 -18.80 -9.68
N SER A 4 -17.18 -19.26 -10.15
CA SER A 4 -15.92 -18.98 -9.46
C SER A 4 -15.74 -17.47 -9.43
N VAL A 5 -15.94 -16.83 -8.27
CA VAL A 5 -15.53 -15.44 -8.08
C VAL A 5 -14.02 -15.43 -8.23
N GLN A 6 -13.52 -14.97 -9.39
CA GLN A 6 -12.10 -14.71 -9.56
C GLN A 6 -11.72 -13.61 -8.57
N THR A 7 -11.02 -14.00 -7.50
CA THR A 7 -10.49 -13.04 -6.52
C THR A 7 -9.36 -12.28 -7.19
N LYS A 8 -9.56 -10.98 -7.44
CA LYS A 8 -8.52 -10.12 -8.03
C LYS A 8 -7.38 -9.98 -7.02
N ARG A 9 -6.17 -10.36 -7.43
CA ARG A 9 -4.95 -10.18 -6.65
C ARG A 9 -4.13 -9.02 -7.22
N TYR A 10 -3.55 -8.21 -6.34
CA TYR A 10 -2.66 -7.11 -6.70
C TYR A 10 -1.27 -7.34 -6.13
N ARG A 11 -0.26 -6.84 -6.83
CA ARG A 11 1.14 -6.86 -6.43
C ARG A 11 1.73 -5.46 -6.54
N ALA A 12 2.35 -4.98 -5.47
CA ALA A 12 3.22 -3.81 -5.46
C ALA A 12 4.68 -4.28 -5.58
N SER A 13 5.42 -3.81 -6.58
CA SER A 13 6.82 -4.15 -6.78
C SER A 13 7.68 -2.94 -7.11
N TRP A 14 8.92 -2.94 -6.63
CA TRP A 14 9.89 -1.90 -6.91
C TRP A 14 11.30 -2.50 -6.94
N ASN A 15 12.13 -2.03 -7.88
CA ASN A 15 13.50 -2.52 -8.08
C ASN A 15 13.63 -4.06 -8.12
N GLY A 16 12.68 -4.75 -8.76
CA GLY A 16 12.66 -6.21 -8.88
C GLY A 16 12.14 -6.97 -7.66
N ALA A 17 11.95 -6.31 -6.52
CA ALA A 17 11.39 -6.92 -5.30
C ALA A 17 9.86 -6.76 -5.24
N VAL A 18 9.19 -7.74 -4.64
CA VAL A 18 7.76 -7.66 -4.28
C VAL A 18 7.66 -7.04 -2.90
N ILE A 19 7.00 -5.89 -2.81
CA ILE A 19 6.83 -5.15 -1.55
C ILE A 19 5.52 -5.55 -0.87
N ALA A 20 4.48 -5.80 -1.66
CA ALA A 20 3.21 -6.31 -1.15
C ALA A 20 2.51 -7.15 -2.22
N GLU A 21 1.75 -8.16 -1.79
CA GLU A 21 0.86 -8.91 -2.68
C GLU A 21 -0.36 -9.36 -1.88
N SER A 22 -1.56 -9.03 -2.38
CA SER A 22 -2.80 -9.30 -1.65
C SER A 22 -3.99 -9.50 -2.59
N SER A 23 -4.90 -10.40 -2.21
CA SER A 23 -6.25 -10.51 -2.78
C SER A 23 -7.31 -9.71 -1.98
N ASN A 24 -6.89 -9.06 -0.89
CA ASN A 24 -7.72 -8.30 0.03
C ASN A 24 -7.36 -6.80 0.01
N THR A 25 -7.07 -6.24 -1.17
CA THR A 25 -6.87 -4.79 -1.30
C THR A 25 -8.20 -4.04 -1.28
N THR A 26 -8.18 -2.76 -0.92
CA THR A 26 -9.29 -1.85 -1.15
C THR A 26 -8.85 -0.69 -2.04
N VAL A 27 -9.76 -0.18 -2.87
CA VAL A 27 -9.46 0.97 -3.73
C VAL A 27 -10.07 2.23 -3.14
N VAL A 28 -9.24 3.25 -2.94
CA VAL A 28 -9.66 4.60 -2.54
C VAL A 28 -8.91 5.61 -3.40
N GLU A 29 -9.66 6.48 -4.09
CA GLU A 29 -9.10 7.48 -5.02
C GLU A 29 -8.13 6.88 -6.06
N GLY A 30 -8.48 5.70 -6.58
CA GLY A 30 -7.66 5.00 -7.59
C GLY A 30 -6.43 4.27 -7.04
N ASN A 31 -6.11 4.41 -5.75
CA ASN A 31 -4.97 3.75 -5.12
C ASN A 31 -5.40 2.42 -4.48
N GLN A 32 -4.57 1.38 -4.66
CA GLN A 32 -4.71 0.11 -3.95
C GLN A 32 -4.10 0.22 -2.56
N TYR A 33 -4.90 -0.07 -1.54
CA TYR A 33 -4.51 -0.13 -0.14
C TYR A 33 -4.42 -1.60 0.29
N PHE A 34 -3.18 -2.05 0.49
CA PHE A 34 -2.83 -3.41 0.91
C PHE A 34 -2.96 -3.52 2.43
N PRO A 35 -3.57 -4.60 2.98
CA PRO A 35 -3.48 -4.89 4.41
C PRO A 35 -2.02 -4.90 4.86
N VAL A 36 -1.73 -4.34 6.03
CA VAL A 36 -0.35 -4.31 6.55
C VAL A 36 0.27 -5.71 6.65
N ASP A 37 -0.52 -6.73 6.94
CA ASP A 37 -0.08 -8.13 7.04
C ASP A 37 0.39 -8.73 5.70
N ASP A 38 -0.07 -8.16 4.58
CA ASP A 38 0.31 -8.58 3.22
C ASP A 38 1.49 -7.74 2.66
N VAL A 39 2.04 -6.84 3.48
CA VAL A 39 3.17 -5.98 3.13
C VAL A 39 4.42 -6.52 3.79
N ARG A 40 5.48 -6.65 2.99
CA ARG A 40 6.80 -7.11 3.42
C ARG A 40 7.54 -6.00 4.13
N SER A 41 7.43 -5.99 5.47
CA SER A 41 7.98 -4.95 6.32
C SER A 41 9.51 -4.85 6.24
N GLU A 42 10.21 -5.90 5.80
CA GLU A 42 11.65 -5.86 5.54
C GLU A 42 12.05 -4.85 4.44
N HIS A 43 11.09 -4.45 3.60
CA HIS A 43 11.28 -3.43 2.58
C HIS A 43 10.82 -2.03 3.00
N LEU A 44 10.34 -1.84 4.24
CA LEU A 44 9.84 -0.57 4.72
C LEU A 44 10.75 0.02 5.80
N ARG A 45 11.07 1.31 5.66
CA ARG A 45 11.77 2.08 6.69
C ARG A 45 10.94 3.30 7.06
N PRO A 46 10.68 3.57 8.36
CA PRO A 46 9.91 4.75 8.77
C PRO A 46 10.49 6.05 8.21
N SER A 47 9.61 6.94 7.77
CA SER A 47 9.95 8.31 7.38
C SER A 47 9.36 9.29 8.40
N GLU A 48 10.03 10.43 8.60
CA GLU A 48 9.52 11.54 9.43
C GLU A 48 8.49 12.39 8.68
N THR A 49 8.29 12.14 7.38
CA THR A 49 7.33 12.87 6.55
C THR A 49 5.90 12.57 7.02
N HIS A 50 5.10 13.64 7.12
CA HIS A 50 3.67 13.56 7.38
C HIS A 50 2.94 14.59 6.51
N THR A 51 1.72 14.28 6.07
CA THR A 51 0.86 15.22 5.35
C THR A 51 -0.57 15.14 5.85
N THR A 52 -1.32 16.23 5.74
CA THR A 52 -2.72 16.27 6.19
C THR A 52 -3.65 16.20 5.00
N CYS A 53 -4.56 15.23 4.99
CA CYS A 53 -5.68 15.14 4.07
C CYS A 53 -6.96 15.58 4.79
N HIS A 54 -7.69 16.54 4.21
CA HIS A 54 -8.85 17.17 4.87
C HIS A 54 -9.92 16.19 5.32
N TRP A 55 -10.04 15.03 4.65
CA TRP A 55 -11.08 14.04 4.97
C TRP A 55 -10.52 12.72 5.52
N LYS A 56 -9.26 12.38 5.28
CA LYS A 56 -8.68 11.11 5.75
C LYS A 56 -7.94 11.22 7.08
N GLY A 57 -7.42 12.40 7.43
CA GLY A 57 -6.55 12.60 8.60
C GLY A 57 -5.09 12.79 8.20
N VAL A 58 -4.17 12.48 9.12
CA VAL A 58 -2.73 12.62 8.91
C VAL A 58 -2.18 11.35 8.25
N ALA A 59 -1.61 11.49 7.06
CA ALA A 59 -0.84 10.45 6.40
C ALA A 59 0.58 10.41 6.98
N SER A 60 1.08 9.20 7.22
CA SER A 60 2.48 8.90 7.55
C SER A 60 3.10 8.10 6.42
N TYR A 61 4.43 8.13 6.31
CA TYR A 61 5.14 7.56 5.17
C TYR A 61 6.21 6.56 5.59
N TYR A 62 6.47 5.60 4.70
CA TYR A 62 7.65 4.76 4.73
C TYR A 62 8.48 5.02 3.47
N ASP A 63 9.79 4.99 3.62
CA ASP A 63 10.70 4.74 2.52
C ASP A 63 10.56 3.26 2.11
N VAL A 64 10.59 2.99 0.80
CA VAL A 64 10.72 1.62 0.27
C VAL A 64 12.19 1.34 0.00
N VAL A 65 12.74 0.27 0.60
CA VAL A 65 14.15 -0.08 0.55
C VAL A 65 14.34 -1.46 -0.07
N VAL A 66 15.19 -1.54 -1.10
CA VAL A 66 15.53 -2.80 -1.78
C VAL A 66 17.03 -2.82 -2.03
N GLY A 67 17.74 -3.66 -1.26
CA GLY A 67 19.21 -3.62 -1.19
C GLY A 67 19.68 -2.27 -0.65
N ASP A 68 20.65 -1.66 -1.31
CA ASP A 68 21.20 -0.34 -0.93
C ASP A 68 20.40 0.84 -1.49
N THR A 69 19.35 0.58 -2.28
CA THR A 69 18.55 1.64 -2.92
C THR A 69 17.34 2.00 -2.08
N VAL A 70 17.14 3.30 -1.87
CA VAL A 70 16.03 3.86 -1.10
C VAL A 70 15.11 4.67 -2.02
N ASN A 71 13.82 4.35 -2.01
CA ASN A 71 12.76 5.17 -2.60
C ASN A 71 12.02 5.95 -1.52
N ARG A 72 12.32 7.24 -1.41
CA ARG A 72 11.88 8.05 -0.27
C ARG A 72 10.38 8.31 -0.28
N ASP A 73 9.76 8.12 0.88
CA ASP A 73 8.32 8.27 1.13
C ASP A 73 7.45 7.48 0.13
N ALA A 74 7.93 6.38 -0.43
CA ALA A 74 7.27 5.68 -1.54
C ALA A 74 6.06 4.83 -1.13
N ALA A 75 5.84 4.68 0.17
CA ALA A 75 4.66 4.06 0.74
C ALA A 75 4.02 5.03 1.74
N TRP A 76 2.69 5.07 1.81
CA TRP A 76 1.95 5.89 2.78
C TRP A 76 0.79 5.12 3.39
N TYR A 77 0.42 5.55 4.59
CA TYR A 77 -0.67 4.98 5.38
C TYR A 77 -1.27 6.05 6.29
N TYR A 78 -2.42 5.73 6.89
CA TYR A 78 -3.08 6.60 7.86
C TYR A 78 -3.11 5.85 9.19
N PRO A 79 -2.28 6.22 10.20
CA PRO A 79 -2.30 5.58 11.51
C PRO A 79 -3.66 5.75 12.22
N GLU A 80 -4.22 6.95 12.08
CA GLU A 80 -5.50 7.34 12.67
C GLU A 80 -6.41 7.91 11.58
N PRO A 81 -6.96 7.08 10.68
CA PRO A 81 -7.85 7.56 9.65
C PRO A 81 -9.14 8.08 10.28
N SER A 82 -9.77 9.06 9.63
CA SER A 82 -11.09 9.54 10.02
C SER A 82 -12.15 8.44 9.87
N LYS A 83 -13.31 8.62 10.51
CA LYS A 83 -14.46 7.72 10.36
C LYS A 83 -14.91 7.55 8.90
N ALA A 84 -14.73 8.57 8.06
CA ALA A 84 -15.07 8.51 6.64
C ALA A 84 -14.04 7.70 5.83
N ALA A 85 -12.83 7.54 6.36
CA ALA A 85 -11.70 6.86 5.73
C ALA A 85 -11.35 5.52 6.38
N GLU A 86 -12.21 4.94 7.22
CA GLU A 86 -11.96 3.68 7.94
C GLU A 86 -11.52 2.52 7.03
N ARG A 87 -11.92 2.53 5.76
CA ARG A 87 -11.50 1.53 4.77
C ARG A 87 -9.98 1.48 4.55
N VAL A 88 -9.24 2.55 4.83
CA VAL A 88 -7.77 2.58 4.70
C VAL A 88 -7.04 2.35 6.03
N ARG A 89 -7.77 2.05 7.12
CA ARG A 89 -7.16 1.65 8.39
C ARG A 89 -6.34 0.37 8.20
N ASP A 90 -5.20 0.32 8.87
CA ASP A 90 -4.24 -0.80 8.87
C ASP A 90 -3.80 -1.22 7.46
N ARG A 91 -3.73 -0.24 6.55
CA ARG A 91 -3.42 -0.47 5.14
C ARG A 91 -2.42 0.53 4.59
N ILE A 92 -1.63 0.06 3.64
CA ILE A 92 -0.53 0.80 3.01
C ILE A 92 -0.79 0.90 1.51
N ALA A 93 -0.56 2.08 0.95
CA ALA A 93 -0.57 2.30 -0.50
C ALA A 93 0.81 2.80 -0.98
N PHE A 94 1.06 2.69 -2.28
CA PHE A 94 2.40 2.86 -2.87
C PHE A 94 2.39 3.77 -4.11
N TRP A 95 3.45 4.56 -4.30
CA TRP A 95 3.64 5.48 -5.43
C TRP A 95 5.13 5.65 -5.76
N ARG A 96 5.51 6.75 -6.42
CA ARG A 96 6.90 7.13 -6.74
C ARG A 96 7.66 6.01 -7.47
N GLY A 97 7.01 5.40 -8.46
CA GLY A 97 7.59 4.35 -9.29
C GLY A 97 7.45 2.92 -8.76
N VAL A 98 6.87 2.72 -7.56
CA VAL A 98 6.38 1.40 -7.16
C VAL A 98 5.25 1.00 -8.10
N LYS A 99 5.41 -0.13 -8.80
CA LYS A 99 4.42 -0.63 -9.76
C LYS A 99 3.37 -1.43 -9.03
N VAL A 100 2.12 -0.98 -9.10
CA VAL A 100 0.97 -1.67 -8.55
C VAL A 100 0.14 -2.23 -9.70
N VAL A 101 0.12 -3.55 -9.85
CA VAL A 101 -0.55 -4.24 -10.97
C VAL A 101 -1.42 -5.38 -10.47
N GLN A 102 -2.49 -5.67 -11.21
CA GLN A 102 -3.24 -6.91 -11.01
C GLN A 102 -2.37 -8.07 -11.50
N VAL A 103 -2.31 -9.15 -10.73
CA VAL A 103 -1.60 -10.39 -11.08
C VAL A 103 -2.58 -11.55 -11.15
N ALA A 104 -2.25 -12.57 -11.94
CA ALA A 104 -3.02 -13.81 -11.95
C ALA A 104 -2.93 -14.48 -10.57
N GLY A 105 -4.07 -14.99 -10.10
CA GLY A 105 -4.21 -15.65 -8.80
C GLY A 105 -3.68 -17.08 -8.80
#